data_AF-A0A971HGW6-F1
#
_entry.id   AF-A0A971HGW6-F1
#
_cell.length_a   1.000
_cell.length_b   1.000
_cell.length_c   1.000
_cell.angle_alpha   90.00
_cell.angle_beta   90.00
_cell.angle_gamma   90.00
#
_symmetry.space_group_name_H-M   'P 1'
#
loop_
_entity.id
_entity.type
_entity.pdbx_description
1 polymer ?
#
loop_
_entity_poly.entity_id
_entity_poly.type
_entity_poly.pdbx_seq_one_letter_code
_entity_poly.pdbx_strand_id
1 'polypeptide(L)'
;MREIILKWHNANENEKEKIIYAIFNNINQEYDLNVKLETVMPEGYETANGMTDVSKNKVYINLSEAKRDNTIMPLFALVHEMRHVIQYRYKEKFSPLLVRSMQYAIMYDGHAYKLVDGNWIKCKLPESEEYCTELYLMSPNEVDANKFAYEYLLDLVPEWKDELDKVLDFWLPKYKYIKKENVEFELERIYDYIDKNAR
;
A
#
# COMPACT_ATOMS: atom_id res chain seq x y z
N MET A 1 10.52 -18.16 -8.94
CA MET A 1 10.39 -16.72 -8.60
C MET A 1 11.74 -16.09 -8.27
N ARG A 2 12.46 -16.57 -7.24
CA ARG A 2 13.76 -16.03 -6.78
C ARG A 2 14.78 -15.70 -7.88
N GLU A 3 15.02 -16.62 -8.82
CA GLU A 3 16.00 -16.41 -9.90
C GLU A 3 15.66 -15.25 -10.85
N ILE A 4 14.37 -14.94 -11.00
CA ILE A 4 13.90 -13.83 -11.83
C ILE A 4 14.13 -12.51 -11.09
N ILE A 5 13.70 -12.44 -9.83
CA ILE A 5 13.74 -11.21 -9.03
C ILE A 5 15.16 -10.78 -8.68
N LEU A 6 16.11 -11.72 -8.49
CA LEU A 6 17.53 -11.42 -8.25
C LEU A 6 18.20 -10.59 -9.35
N LYS A 7 17.62 -10.59 -10.56
CA LYS A 7 18.14 -9.81 -11.69
C LYS A 7 17.79 -8.33 -11.58
N TRP A 8 16.89 -7.93 -10.67
CA TRP A 8 16.29 -6.59 -10.60
C TRP A 8 17.29 -5.45 -10.74
N HIS A 9 18.35 -5.43 -9.94
CA HIS A 9 19.32 -4.31 -9.95
C HIS A 9 20.15 -4.22 -11.24
N ASN A 10 20.29 -5.32 -11.98
CA ASN A 10 21.04 -5.39 -13.23
C ASN A 10 20.13 -5.49 -14.47
N ALA A 11 18.81 -5.48 -14.25
CA ALA A 11 17.82 -5.65 -15.30
C ALA A 11 17.68 -4.35 -16.11
N ASN A 12 17.61 -4.49 -17.43
CA ASN A 12 17.16 -3.40 -18.28
C ASN A 12 15.64 -3.16 -18.12
N GLU A 13 15.13 -2.09 -18.72
CA GLU A 13 13.72 -1.69 -18.58
C GLU A 13 12.73 -2.80 -18.97
N ASN A 14 13.00 -3.56 -20.03
CA ASN A 14 12.13 -4.66 -20.47
C ASN A 14 12.19 -5.86 -19.51
N GLU A 15 13.34 -6.09 -18.89
CA GLU A 15 13.51 -7.14 -17.88
C GLU A 15 12.80 -6.77 -16.57
N LYS A 16 12.88 -5.50 -16.14
CA LYS A 16 12.16 -5.01 -14.95
C LYS A 16 10.66 -5.17 -15.10
N GLU A 17 10.11 -4.84 -16.27
CA GLU A 17 8.69 -5.08 -16.57
C GLU A 17 8.33 -6.56 -16.42
N LYS A 18 9.14 -7.48 -16.97
CA LYS A 18 8.91 -8.92 -16.82
C LYS A 18 8.97 -9.38 -15.36
N ILE A 19 9.87 -8.83 -14.55
CA ILE A 19 9.98 -9.12 -13.12
C ILE A 19 8.70 -8.67 -12.39
N ILE A 20 8.21 -7.46 -12.65
CA ILE A 20 6.95 -6.93 -12.10
C ILE A 20 5.78 -7.86 -12.42
N TYR A 21 5.59 -8.23 -13.69
CA TYR A 21 4.53 -9.16 -14.09
C TYR A 21 4.70 -10.55 -13.46
N ALA A 22 5.93 -11.04 -13.31
CA ALA A 22 6.17 -12.33 -12.68
C ALA A 22 5.71 -12.33 -11.22
N ILE A 23 6.10 -11.31 -10.44
CA ILE A 23 5.69 -11.16 -9.04
C ILE A 23 4.17 -11.01 -8.93
N PHE A 24 3.59 -10.12 -9.74
CA PHE A 24 2.14 -9.91 -9.80
C PHE A 24 1.39 -11.22 -10.08
N ASN A 25 1.77 -11.95 -11.13
CA ASN A 25 1.10 -13.18 -11.51
C ASN A 25 1.23 -14.27 -10.44
N ASN A 26 2.39 -14.36 -9.77
CA ASN A 26 2.60 -15.31 -8.70
C ASN A 26 1.66 -15.04 -7.51
N ILE A 27 1.60 -13.80 -7.02
CA ILE A 27 0.71 -13.45 -5.90
C ILE A 27 -0.75 -13.60 -6.32
N ASN A 28 -1.11 -13.15 -7.53
CA ASN A 28 -2.47 -13.27 -8.06
C ASN A 28 -2.94 -14.74 -8.14
N GLN A 29 -2.05 -15.67 -8.47
CA GLN A 29 -2.32 -17.11 -8.51
C GLN A 29 -2.31 -17.74 -7.11
N GLU A 30 -1.29 -17.46 -6.30
CA GLU A 30 -1.10 -18.01 -4.95
C GLU A 30 -2.29 -17.71 -4.04
N TYR A 31 -2.86 -16.50 -4.16
CA TYR A 31 -3.97 -16.03 -3.36
C TYR A 31 -5.31 -15.99 -4.13
N ASP A 32 -5.42 -16.62 -5.30
CA ASP A 32 -6.66 -16.70 -6.10
C ASP A 32 -7.39 -15.34 -6.23
N LEU A 33 -6.64 -14.27 -6.52
CA LEU A 33 -7.16 -12.91 -6.44
C LEU A 33 -7.97 -12.53 -7.67
N ASN A 34 -7.62 -13.05 -8.85
CA ASN A 34 -8.23 -12.69 -10.14
C ASN A 34 -8.30 -11.16 -10.35
N VAL A 35 -7.26 -10.44 -9.90
CA VAL A 35 -7.12 -8.98 -10.06
C VAL A 35 -6.39 -8.66 -11.36
N LYS A 36 -6.53 -7.44 -11.88
CA LYS A 36 -5.81 -6.96 -13.07
C LYS A 36 -4.69 -6.00 -12.68
N LEU A 37 -3.54 -6.13 -13.34
CA LEU A 37 -2.45 -5.16 -13.26
C LEU A 37 -2.63 -4.10 -14.34
N GLU A 38 -2.57 -2.84 -13.95
CA GLU A 38 -2.46 -1.67 -14.82
C GLU A 38 -1.09 -1.02 -14.61
N THR A 39 -0.43 -0.63 -15.69
CA THR A 39 0.95 -0.10 -15.65
C THR A 39 1.03 1.41 -15.85
N VAL A 40 -0.13 2.05 -16.02
CA VAL A 40 -0.29 3.49 -16.16
C VAL A 40 -1.12 3.98 -14.98
N MET A 41 -0.56 4.89 -14.19
CA MET A 41 -1.25 5.46 -13.03
C MET A 41 -2.46 6.30 -13.49
N PRO A 42 -3.55 6.29 -12.72
CA PRO A 42 -4.71 7.14 -13.00
C PRO A 42 -4.37 8.62 -12.77
N GLU A 43 -5.22 9.50 -13.32
CA GLU A 43 -5.12 10.95 -13.14
C GLU A 43 -5.11 11.33 -11.65
N GLY A 44 -4.18 12.20 -11.25
CA GLY A 44 -3.97 12.62 -9.86
C GLY A 44 -3.05 11.71 -9.04
N TYR A 45 -2.56 10.61 -9.61
CA TYR A 45 -1.64 9.66 -8.96
C TYR A 45 -0.38 9.40 -9.79
N GLU A 46 -0.04 10.30 -10.72
CA GLU A 46 1.04 10.13 -11.70
C GLU A 46 2.43 9.92 -11.06
N THR A 47 2.61 10.39 -9.83
CA THR A 47 3.87 10.29 -9.08
C THR A 47 3.86 9.20 -8.00
N ALA A 48 2.73 8.52 -7.77
CA ALA A 48 2.67 7.41 -6.83
C ALA A 48 3.39 6.18 -7.40
N ASN A 49 3.98 5.36 -6.52
CA ASN A 49 4.65 4.13 -6.93
C ASN A 49 3.65 3.04 -7.35
N GLY A 50 2.52 2.97 -6.66
CA GLY A 50 1.42 2.05 -6.91
C GLY A 50 0.13 2.56 -6.29
N MET A 51 -0.97 1.88 -6.61
CA MET A 51 -2.29 2.13 -6.01
C MET A 51 -3.20 0.92 -6.24
N THR A 52 -4.06 0.60 -5.29
CA THR A 52 -5.11 -0.40 -5.46
C THR A 52 -6.48 0.26 -5.56
N ASP A 53 -7.21 -0.07 -6.62
CA ASP A 53 -8.64 0.27 -6.73
C ASP A 53 -9.46 -1.02 -6.60
N VAL A 54 -9.85 -1.31 -5.37
CA VAL A 54 -10.66 -2.49 -5.02
C VAL A 54 -12.05 -2.45 -5.65
N SER A 55 -12.59 -1.27 -5.91
CA SER A 55 -13.92 -1.11 -6.55
C SER A 55 -13.89 -1.57 -8.02
N LYS A 56 -12.73 -1.45 -8.66
CA LYS A 56 -12.51 -1.85 -10.06
C LYS A 56 -11.78 -3.19 -10.19
N ASN A 57 -11.39 -3.81 -9.08
CA ASN A 57 -10.56 -5.01 -9.04
C ASN A 57 -9.27 -4.82 -9.86
N LYS A 58 -8.54 -3.74 -9.57
CA LYS A 58 -7.29 -3.35 -10.23
C LYS A 58 -6.20 -2.99 -9.24
N VAL A 59 -4.98 -3.40 -9.56
CA VAL A 59 -3.73 -2.91 -8.97
C VAL A 59 -3.01 -2.12 -10.02
N TYR A 60 -2.52 -0.95 -9.64
CA TYR A 60 -1.75 -0.04 -10.48
C TYR A 60 -0.31 -0.04 -10.00
N ILE A 61 0.63 -0.08 -10.93
CA ILE A 61 2.03 0.17 -10.67
C ILE A 61 2.54 1.20 -11.66
N ASN A 62 3.34 2.15 -11.19
CA ASN A 62 3.93 3.15 -12.05
C ASN A 62 5.12 2.56 -12.82
N LEU A 63 4.85 1.90 -13.93
CA LEU A 63 5.87 1.16 -14.66
C LEU A 63 6.97 2.07 -15.24
N SER A 64 6.62 3.31 -15.61
CA SER A 64 7.61 4.25 -16.16
C SER A 64 8.62 4.69 -15.10
N GLU A 65 8.20 4.92 -13.85
CA GLU A 65 9.09 5.17 -12.72
C GLU A 65 9.83 3.89 -12.32
N ALA A 66 9.12 2.76 -12.22
CA ALA A 66 9.72 1.48 -11.83
C ALA A 66 10.87 1.02 -12.74
N LYS A 67 10.79 1.30 -14.04
CA LYS A 67 11.85 1.00 -15.01
C LYS A 67 13.14 1.80 -14.74
N ARG A 68 13.00 3.04 -14.27
CA ARG A 68 14.11 3.97 -14.00
C ARG A 68 14.67 3.85 -12.59
N ASP A 69 13.88 3.36 -11.64
CA ASP A 69 14.29 3.14 -10.27
C ASP A 69 15.12 1.85 -10.13
N ASN A 70 16.35 1.98 -9.62
CA ASN A 70 17.27 0.86 -9.37
C ASN A 70 17.22 0.35 -7.92
N THR A 71 16.40 0.96 -7.06
CA THR A 71 16.07 0.47 -5.73
C THR A 71 14.99 -0.59 -5.80
N ILE A 72 14.76 -1.31 -4.70
CA ILE A 72 13.67 -2.28 -4.60
C ILE A 72 12.28 -1.67 -4.35
N MET A 73 12.16 -0.34 -4.22
CA MET A 73 10.90 0.34 -3.89
C MET A 73 9.73 -0.02 -4.83
N PRO A 74 9.90 -0.14 -6.16
CA PRO A 74 8.78 -0.52 -7.03
C PRO A 74 8.28 -1.95 -6.79
N LEU A 75 9.18 -2.87 -6.44
CA LEU A 75 8.80 -4.23 -6.09
C LEU A 75 8.08 -4.26 -4.74
N PHE A 76 8.56 -3.48 -3.78
CA PHE A 76 7.90 -3.31 -2.48
C PHE A 76 6.48 -2.76 -2.65
N ALA A 77 6.33 -1.68 -3.44
CA ALA A 77 5.04 -1.07 -3.75
C ALA A 77 4.08 -2.07 -4.41
N LEU A 78 4.55 -2.85 -5.41
CA LEU A 78 3.70 -3.87 -6.03
C LEU A 78 3.15 -4.88 -5.01
N VAL A 79 4.01 -5.42 -4.15
CA VAL A 79 3.60 -6.42 -3.15
C VAL A 79 2.69 -5.79 -2.09
N HIS A 80 2.98 -4.55 -1.68
CA HIS A 80 2.13 -3.76 -0.80
C HIS A 80 0.72 -3.59 -1.38
N GLU A 81 0.59 -3.16 -2.63
CA GLU A 81 -0.72 -2.99 -3.28
C GLU A 81 -1.47 -4.33 -3.42
N MET A 82 -0.76 -5.40 -3.77
CA MET A 82 -1.36 -6.73 -3.81
C MET A 82 -1.89 -7.15 -2.43
N ARG A 83 -1.27 -6.71 -1.33
CA ARG A 83 -1.76 -6.99 0.03
C ARG A 83 -3.10 -6.32 0.29
N HIS A 84 -3.38 -5.12 -0.22
CA HIS A 84 -4.70 -4.53 -0.10
C HIS A 84 -5.78 -5.39 -0.77
N VAL A 85 -5.49 -5.98 -1.94
CA VAL A 85 -6.43 -6.91 -2.59
C VAL A 85 -6.68 -8.14 -1.70
N ILE A 86 -5.63 -8.71 -1.10
CA ILE A 86 -5.73 -9.85 -0.16
C ILE A 86 -6.57 -9.48 1.06
N GLN A 87 -6.33 -8.30 1.65
CA GLN A 87 -7.07 -7.78 2.80
C GLN A 87 -8.57 -7.70 2.50
N TYR A 88 -8.95 -7.16 1.34
CA TYR A 88 -10.35 -7.06 0.94
C TYR A 88 -10.99 -8.42 0.60
N ARG A 89 -10.24 -9.32 -0.05
CA ARG A 89 -10.74 -10.64 -0.44
C ARG A 89 -10.98 -11.56 0.76
N TYR A 90 -10.07 -11.53 1.73
CA TYR A 90 -10.06 -12.44 2.88
C TYR A 90 -10.22 -11.68 4.20
N LYS A 91 -11.06 -10.66 4.21
CA LYS A 91 -11.25 -9.75 5.36
C LYS A 91 -11.55 -10.49 6.68
N GLU A 92 -12.18 -11.65 6.61
CA GLU A 92 -12.48 -12.51 7.75
C GLU A 92 -11.24 -13.06 8.48
N LYS A 93 -10.06 -13.01 7.84
CA LYS A 93 -8.79 -13.44 8.43
C LYS A 93 -8.08 -12.34 9.22
N PHE A 94 -8.60 -11.11 9.21
CA PHE A 94 -7.96 -9.94 9.80
C PHE A 94 -8.68 -9.46 11.05
N SER A 95 -7.96 -8.68 11.87
CA SER A 95 -8.53 -8.10 13.09
C SER A 95 -9.65 -7.11 12.75
N PRO A 96 -10.63 -6.91 13.65
CA PRO A 96 -11.70 -5.93 13.44
C PRO A 96 -11.17 -4.52 13.16
N LEU A 97 -10.10 -4.11 13.85
CA LEU A 97 -9.46 -2.81 13.65
C LEU A 97 -8.88 -2.67 12.23
N LEU A 98 -8.19 -3.71 11.73
CA LEU A 98 -7.69 -3.70 10.35
C LEU A 98 -8.84 -3.63 9.36
N VAL A 99 -9.86 -4.48 9.51
CA VAL A 99 -11.02 -4.50 8.62
C VAL A 99 -11.75 -3.16 8.61
N ARG A 100 -11.81 -2.47 9.75
CA ARG A 100 -12.36 -1.12 9.87
C ARG A 100 -11.51 -0.11 9.11
N SER A 101 -10.19 -0.13 9.28
CA SER A 101 -9.28 0.80 8.61
C SER A 101 -9.37 0.77 7.09
N MET A 102 -9.62 -0.41 6.49
CA MET A 102 -9.78 -0.55 5.04
C MET A 102 -10.89 0.33 4.45
N GLN A 103 -11.90 0.71 5.24
CA GLN A 103 -13.03 1.53 4.78
C GLN A 103 -12.65 3.00 4.64
N TYR A 104 -11.47 3.40 5.11
CA TYR A 104 -11.02 4.78 5.16
C TYR A 104 -9.69 4.93 4.41
N ALA A 105 -9.51 6.06 3.73
CA ALA A 105 -8.22 6.46 3.19
C ALA A 105 -7.92 7.88 3.68
N ILE A 106 -6.75 8.10 4.29
CA ILE A 106 -6.32 9.39 4.81
C ILE A 106 -5.09 9.81 4.02
N MET A 107 -5.16 10.93 3.30
CA MET A 107 -4.06 11.43 2.48
C MET A 107 -3.20 12.40 3.26
N TYR A 108 -1.93 12.53 2.85
CA TYR A 108 -0.96 13.46 3.45
C TYR A 108 -1.49 14.88 3.54
N ASP A 109 -2.10 15.37 2.47
CA ASP A 109 -2.60 16.74 2.40
C ASP A 109 -3.83 17.00 3.30
N GLY A 110 -4.37 15.98 3.97
CA GLY A 110 -5.55 16.03 4.84
C GLY A 110 -6.88 15.77 4.14
N HIS A 111 -6.90 15.44 2.85
CA HIS A 111 -8.09 14.82 2.25
C HIS A 111 -8.29 13.43 2.85
N ALA A 112 -9.53 13.10 3.19
CA ALA A 112 -9.88 11.79 3.69
C ALA A 112 -11.13 11.26 2.97
N TYR A 113 -11.20 9.95 2.85
CA TYR A 113 -12.23 9.26 2.10
C TYR A 113 -12.82 8.12 2.92
N LYS A 114 -14.10 7.83 2.66
CA LYS A 114 -14.78 6.64 3.16
C LYS A 114 -15.37 5.87 1.98
N LEU A 115 -15.20 4.56 2.00
CA LEU A 115 -15.81 3.67 1.02
C LEU A 115 -17.25 3.33 1.45
N VAL A 116 -18.24 3.74 0.65
CA VAL A 116 -19.67 3.46 0.83
C VAL A 116 -20.24 2.92 -0.46
N ASP A 117 -20.78 1.70 -0.44
CA ASP A 117 -21.38 1.02 -1.60
C ASP A 117 -20.49 1.05 -2.86
N GLY A 118 -19.18 0.86 -2.66
CA GLY A 118 -18.19 0.87 -3.74
C GLY A 118 -17.75 2.26 -4.23
N ASN A 119 -18.25 3.33 -3.60
CA ASN A 119 -17.90 4.71 -3.94
C ASN A 119 -17.12 5.38 -2.80
N TRP A 120 -16.06 6.11 -3.16
CA TRP A 120 -15.30 6.91 -2.22
C TRP A 120 -15.95 8.29 -2.05
N ILE A 121 -16.58 8.52 -0.91
CA ILE A 121 -17.06 9.84 -0.49
C ILE A 121 -15.96 10.55 0.30
N LYS A 122 -15.90 11.88 0.26
CA LYS A 122 -14.72 12.63 0.73
C LYS A 122 -15.04 13.72 1.74
N CYS A 123 -14.07 14.02 2.59
CA CYS A 123 -14.03 15.21 3.44
C CYS A 123 -12.61 15.74 3.58
N LYS A 124 -12.48 16.89 4.25
CA LYS A 124 -11.18 17.43 4.68
C LYS A 124 -11.05 17.31 6.19
N LEU A 125 -9.95 16.73 6.66
CA LEU A 125 -9.60 16.72 8.07
C LEU A 125 -9.14 18.13 8.50
N PRO A 126 -9.51 18.59 9.71
CA PRO A 126 -9.12 19.88 10.24
C PRO A 126 -7.74 19.80 10.93
N GLU A 127 -6.83 18.99 10.39
CA GLU A 127 -5.53 18.65 10.98
C GLU A 127 -4.39 19.07 10.04
N SER A 128 -3.15 19.13 10.53
CA SER A 128 -2.00 19.48 9.70
C SER A 128 -1.57 18.34 8.77
N GLU A 129 -0.82 18.66 7.72
CA GLU A 129 -0.27 17.66 6.78
C GLU A 129 0.66 16.67 7.50
N GLU A 130 1.45 17.12 8.48
CA GLU A 130 2.32 16.25 9.26
C GLU A 130 1.53 15.29 10.14
N TYR A 131 0.42 15.75 10.73
CA TYR A 131 -0.47 14.90 11.50
C TYR A 131 -1.19 13.88 10.61
N CYS A 132 -1.67 14.31 9.44
CA CYS A 132 -2.31 13.42 8.46
C CYS A 132 -1.33 12.39 7.88
N THR A 133 -0.08 12.78 7.65
CA THR A 133 0.98 11.86 7.25
C THR A 133 1.23 10.81 8.31
N GLU A 134 1.22 11.20 9.58
CA GLU A 134 1.36 10.25 10.67
C GLU A 134 0.16 9.29 10.78
N LEU A 135 -1.07 9.80 10.63
CA LEU A 135 -2.27 8.96 10.56
C LEU A 135 -2.20 7.94 9.41
N TYR A 136 -1.76 8.36 8.22
CA TYR A 136 -1.58 7.48 7.07
C TYR A 136 -0.61 6.33 7.41
N LEU A 137 0.60 6.67 7.89
CA LEU A 137 1.63 5.67 8.21
C LEU A 137 1.18 4.71 9.32
N MET A 138 0.32 5.18 10.23
CA MET A 138 -0.25 4.40 11.35
C MET A 138 -1.47 3.58 10.97
N SER A 139 -2.05 3.79 9.77
CA SER A 139 -3.27 3.11 9.38
C SER A 139 -3.05 1.59 9.38
N PRO A 140 -3.87 0.80 10.10
CA PRO A 140 -3.63 -0.63 10.28
C PRO A 140 -3.50 -1.43 8.98
N ASN A 141 -4.29 -1.09 7.95
CA ASN A 141 -4.19 -1.71 6.62
C ASN A 141 -2.85 -1.39 5.93
N GLU A 142 -2.32 -0.17 6.07
CA GLU A 142 -1.02 0.24 5.52
C GLU A 142 0.13 -0.45 6.26
N VAL A 143 0.07 -0.48 7.60
CA VAL A 143 1.07 -1.17 8.43
C VAL A 143 1.15 -2.66 8.10
N ASP A 144 0.01 -3.34 7.94
CA ASP A 144 -0.03 -4.74 7.51
C ASP A 144 0.48 -4.91 6.08
N ALA A 145 0.13 -4.02 5.15
CA ALA A 145 0.63 -4.06 3.77
C ALA A 145 2.15 -3.91 3.68
N ASN A 146 2.71 -2.95 4.41
CA ASN A 146 4.15 -2.73 4.51
C ASN A 146 4.88 -3.93 5.11
N LYS A 147 4.32 -4.50 6.19
CA LYS A 147 4.90 -5.69 6.83
C LYS A 147 4.86 -6.90 5.89
N PHE A 148 3.73 -7.13 5.21
CA PHE A 148 3.60 -8.22 4.26
C PHE A 148 4.58 -8.07 3.08
N ALA A 149 4.72 -6.87 2.52
CA ALA A 149 5.67 -6.61 1.44
C ALA A 149 7.12 -6.88 1.86
N TYR A 150 7.49 -6.46 3.07
CA TYR A 150 8.79 -6.74 3.66
C TYR A 150 9.03 -8.25 3.78
N GLU A 151 8.13 -8.98 4.45
CA GLU A 151 8.27 -10.41 4.72
C GLU A 151 8.30 -11.23 3.43
N TYR A 152 7.39 -10.94 2.49
CA TYR A 152 7.31 -11.65 1.21
C TYR A 152 8.59 -11.48 0.38
N LEU A 153 9.14 -10.26 0.30
CA LEU A 153 10.37 -10.02 -0.46
C LEU A 153 11.60 -10.57 0.27
N LEU A 154 11.64 -10.52 1.60
CA LEU A 154 12.72 -11.08 2.40
C LEU A 154 12.78 -12.61 2.26
N ASP A 155 11.63 -13.29 2.27
CA ASP A 155 11.55 -14.74 2.09
C ASP A 155 12.00 -15.16 0.68
N LEU A 156 11.72 -14.33 -0.34
CA LEU A 156 12.18 -14.57 -1.70
C LEU A 156 13.68 -14.28 -1.88
N VAL A 157 14.17 -13.20 -1.29
CA VAL A 157 15.55 -12.71 -1.45
C VAL A 157 16.11 -12.25 -0.10
N PRO A 158 16.60 -13.18 0.74
CA PRO A 158 17.15 -12.83 2.06
C PRO A 158 18.31 -11.84 2.00
N GLU A 159 19.06 -11.82 0.89
CA GLU A 159 20.17 -10.90 0.66
C GLU A 159 19.75 -9.42 0.60
N TRP A 160 18.48 -9.13 0.36
CA TRP A 160 17.96 -7.77 0.29
C TRP A 160 17.59 -7.17 1.65
N LYS A 161 17.89 -7.86 2.76
CA LYS A 161 17.51 -7.41 4.10
C LYS A 161 17.85 -5.94 4.38
N ASP A 162 19.07 -5.49 4.06
CA ASP A 162 19.49 -4.11 4.37
C ASP A 162 18.77 -3.06 3.51
N GLU A 163 18.39 -3.41 2.28
CA GLU A 163 17.59 -2.53 1.42
C GLU A 163 16.12 -2.52 1.86
N LEU A 164 15.59 -3.69 2.22
CA LEU A 164 14.23 -3.86 2.74
C LEU A 164 14.06 -3.13 4.08
N ASP A 165 15.04 -3.18 4.97
CA ASP A 165 15.02 -2.46 6.25
C ASP A 165 14.91 -0.94 6.02
N LYS A 166 15.62 -0.40 5.01
CA LYS A 166 15.55 1.04 4.66
C LYS A 166 14.19 1.42 4.08
N VAL A 167 13.65 0.59 3.19
CA VAL A 167 12.31 0.83 2.61
C VAL A 167 11.24 0.72 3.69
N LEU A 168 11.29 -0.30 4.54
CA LEU A 168 10.35 -0.45 5.65
C LEU A 168 10.48 0.72 6.64
N ASP A 169 11.69 1.13 7.02
CA ASP A 169 11.86 2.28 7.93
C ASP A 169 11.21 3.54 7.37
N PHE A 170 11.32 3.81 6.06
CA PHE A 170 10.64 4.93 5.43
C PHE A 170 9.11 4.90 5.66
N TRP A 171 8.51 3.72 5.61
CA TRP A 171 7.06 3.50 5.76
C TRP A 171 6.57 3.24 7.20
N LEU A 172 7.47 3.20 8.19
CA LEU A 172 7.07 3.00 9.58
C LEU A 172 6.58 4.31 10.23
N PRO A 173 5.53 4.23 11.08
CA PRO A 173 5.13 5.35 11.93
C PRO A 173 6.28 5.90 12.76
N LYS A 174 6.40 7.23 12.82
CA LYS A 174 7.48 7.90 13.55
C LYS A 174 7.06 8.38 14.96
N TYR A 175 5.78 8.30 15.29
CA TYR A 175 5.20 8.64 16.61
C TYR A 175 5.59 10.04 17.13
N LYS A 176 5.59 11.05 16.25
CA LYS A 176 5.97 12.43 16.54
C LYS A 176 4.83 13.22 17.22
N TYR A 177 3.59 13.05 16.76
CA TYR A 177 2.40 13.75 17.25
C TYR A 177 1.44 12.79 17.94
N ILE A 178 1.28 11.58 17.40
CA ILE A 178 0.45 10.52 17.97
C ILE A 178 1.35 9.51 18.70
N LYS A 179 1.15 9.37 20.01
CA LYS A 179 1.86 8.37 20.81
C LYS A 179 1.38 6.96 20.46
N LYS A 180 2.30 5.99 20.50
CA LYS A 180 2.01 4.60 20.11
C LYS A 180 0.83 4.00 20.87
N GLU A 181 0.73 4.26 22.16
CA GLU A 181 -0.37 3.80 23.02
C GLU A 181 -1.73 4.42 22.69
N ASN A 182 -1.76 5.53 21.94
CA ASN A 182 -2.98 6.27 21.60
C ASN A 182 -3.44 6.04 20.15
N VAL A 183 -2.71 5.27 19.34
CA VAL A 183 -2.99 5.12 17.89
C VAL A 183 -4.42 4.67 17.63
N GLU A 184 -4.88 3.62 18.31
CA GLU A 184 -6.23 3.08 18.10
C GLU A 184 -7.30 4.13 18.44
N PHE A 185 -7.13 4.84 19.56
CA PHE A 185 -8.05 5.91 19.96
C PHE A 185 -8.08 7.06 18.95
N GLU A 186 -6.93 7.52 18.46
CA GLU A 186 -6.86 8.62 17.49
C GLU A 186 -7.44 8.22 16.13
N LEU A 187 -7.17 6.99 15.68
CA LEU A 187 -7.77 6.48 14.45
C LEU A 187 -9.29 6.42 14.54
N GLU A 188 -9.84 5.90 15.65
CA GLU A 188 -11.30 5.88 15.87
C GLU A 188 -11.90 7.29 15.90
N ARG A 189 -11.24 8.26 16.56
CA ARG A 189 -11.66 9.67 16.54
C ARG A 189 -11.74 10.23 15.11
N ILE A 190 -10.73 9.92 14.29
CA ILE A 190 -10.66 10.37 12.90
C ILE A 190 -11.71 9.67 12.04
N TYR A 191 -11.92 8.36 12.20
CA TYR A 191 -12.97 7.62 11.50
C TYR A 191 -14.36 8.16 11.83
N ASP A 192 -14.64 8.45 13.10
CA ASP A 192 -15.89 9.08 13.53
C ASP A 192 -16.09 10.48 12.92
N TYR A 193 -15.00 11.25 12.77
CA TYR A 193 -15.04 12.52 12.08
C TYR A 193 -15.38 12.33 10.60
N ILE A 194 -14.73 11.39 9.92
CA ILE A 194 -14.99 11.10 8.51
C ILE A 194 -16.44 10.63 8.33
N ASP A 195 -16.94 9.74 9.18
CA ASP A 195 -18.33 9.25 9.14
C ASP A 195 -19.37 10.38 9.17
N LYS A 196 -19.10 11.42 9.97
CA LYS A 196 -20.01 12.57 10.10
C LYS A 196 -19.91 13.53 8.91
N ASN A 197 -18.73 13.69 8.33
CA ASN A 197 -18.43 14.79 7.41
C ASN A 197 -18.24 14.40 5.95
N ALA A 198 -17.96 13.13 5.63
CA ALA A 198 -17.79 12.69 4.25
C ALA A 198 -19.14 12.70 3.52
N ARG A 199 -19.15 13.31 2.33
CA ARG A 199 -20.33 13.45 1.46
C ARG A 199 -19.93 13.33 0.00
#